data_AF-A0A354B9K4-F1
#
_entry.id   AF-A0A354B9K4-F1
#
_cell.length_a   1.000
_cell.length_b   1.000
_cell.length_c   1.000
_cell.angle_alpha   90.00
_cell.angle_beta   90.00
_cell.angle_gamma   90.00
#
_symmetry.space_group_name_H-M   'P 1'
#
loop_
_entity.id
_entity.type
_entity.pdbx_description
1 polymer ?
#
loop_
_entity_poly.entity_id
_entity_poly.type
_entity_poly.pdbx_seq_one_letter_code
_entity_poly.pdbx_strand_id
1 'polypeptide(L)' 'MTTRIRARWSPPVLFAHRGAKAHAPDNTLEAFELAVKLGATGLETDAWCTRDGEVVLDHDGRHRLFPR' A
#
# COMPACT_ATOMS: atom_id res chain seq x y z
N MET A 1 0.65 22.11 22.90
CA MET A 1 -0.62 21.37 22.73
C MET A 1 -0.33 20.11 21.93
N THR A 2 -0.39 18.93 22.54
CA THR A 2 -0.28 17.68 21.76
C THR A 2 -1.33 16.72 22.27
N THR A 3 -2.53 16.82 21.71
CA THR A 3 -3.54 15.77 21.87
C THR A 3 -3.07 14.58 21.05
N ARG A 4 -2.45 13.59 21.69
CA ARG A 4 -2.24 12.29 21.05
C ARG A 4 -3.57 11.56 21.03
N ILE A 5 -4.07 11.24 19.85
CA ILE A 5 -5.24 10.37 19.69
C ILE A 5 -4.80 8.97 20.12
N ARG A 6 -5.48 8.41 21.14
CA ARG A 6 -5.21 7.04 21.59
C ARG A 6 -5.62 6.07 20.49
N ALA A 7 -4.75 5.10 20.18
CA ALA A 7 -5.09 4.02 19.27
C ALA A 7 -6.35 3.29 19.77
N ARG A 8 -7.31 3.07 18.88
CA ARG A 8 -8.54 2.32 19.19
C ARG A 8 -8.29 0.82 19.34
N TRP A 9 -7.20 0.31 18.76
CA TRP A 9 -6.84 -1.10 18.77
C TRP A 9 -5.58 -1.38 19.58
N SER A 10 -5.56 -2.54 20.24
CA SER A 10 -4.44 -3.06 21.02
C SER A 10 -4.27 -4.56 20.71
N PRO A 11 -3.16 -4.99 20.07
CA PRO A 11 -2.03 -4.16 19.61
C PRO A 11 -2.42 -3.16 18.51
N PRO A 12 -1.62 -2.11 18.29
CA PRO A 12 -1.83 -1.20 17.17
C PRO A 12 -1.74 -1.95 15.84
N VAL A 13 -2.43 -1.46 14.81
CA VAL A 13 -2.29 -2.01 13.46
C VAL A 13 -1.02 -1.48 12.82
N LEU A 14 -0.22 -2.40 12.29
CA LEU A 14 1.00 -2.13 11.56
C LEU A 14 0.67 -2.04 10.06
N PHE A 15 0.40 -0.82 9.58
CA PHE A 15 0.10 -0.58 8.18
C PHE A 15 1.36 -0.58 7.32
N ALA A 16 1.43 -1.51 6.37
CA ALA A 16 2.47 -1.55 5.36
C ALA A 16 2.14 -0.61 4.20
N HIS A 17 2.85 0.52 4.15
CA HIS A 17 2.69 1.58 3.15
C HIS A 17 3.01 1.07 1.74
N ARG A 18 1.97 0.92 0.92
CA ARG A 18 1.99 0.32 -0.43
C ARG A 18 2.58 -1.08 -0.47
N GLY A 19 2.32 -1.86 0.58
CA GLY A 19 2.99 -3.13 0.83
C GLY A 19 4.41 -2.95 1.37
N ALA A 20 5.31 -3.89 1.07
CA ALA A 20 6.70 -3.84 1.49
C ALA A 20 7.55 -2.99 0.52
N LYS A 21 7.15 -1.74 0.24
CA LYS A 21 7.76 -0.90 -0.83
C LYS A 21 9.27 -0.68 -0.71
N ALA A 22 9.82 -0.85 0.48
CA ALA A 22 11.27 -0.77 0.72
C ALA A 22 12.03 -2.02 0.21
N HIS A 23 11.31 -3.09 -0.13
CA HIS A 23 11.85 -4.42 -0.42
C HIS A 23 11.34 -5.02 -1.73
N ALA A 24 10.19 -4.58 -2.23
CA ALA A 24 9.56 -5.06 -3.47
C ALA A 24 8.84 -3.89 -4.20
N PRO A 25 8.56 -4.01 -5.50
CA PRO A 25 7.82 -2.99 -6.25
C PRO A 25 6.49 -2.67 -5.58
N ASP A 26 6.22 -1.41 -5.29
CA ASP A 26 5.05 -0.99 -4.52
C ASP A 26 3.74 -1.29 -5.25
N ASN A 27 2.63 -1.38 -4.49
CA ASN A 27 1.30 -1.67 -5.03
C ASN A 27 1.20 -2.96 -5.87
N THR A 28 2.12 -3.92 -5.67
CA THR A 28 2.08 -5.24 -6.30
C THR A 28 1.69 -6.34 -5.32
N LEU A 29 1.17 -7.45 -5.84
CA LEU A 29 0.90 -8.65 -5.03
C LEU A 29 2.16 -9.13 -4.30
N GLU A 30 3.33 -9.08 -4.95
CA GLU A 30 4.61 -9.44 -4.34
C GLU A 30 4.92 -8.58 -3.10
N ALA A 31 4.75 -7.27 -3.19
CA ALA A 31 4.96 -6.37 -2.05
C ALA A 31 3.97 -6.60 -0.93
N PHE A 32 2.71 -6.92 -1.24
CA PHE A 32 1.70 -7.24 -0.23
C PHE A 32 1.98 -8.56 0.49
N GLU A 33 2.32 -9.61 -0.26
CA GLU A 33 2.70 -10.90 0.32
C GLU A 33 3.93 -10.77 1.21
N LEU A 34 4.94 -10.02 0.76
CA LEU A 34 6.13 -9.77 1.56
C LEU A 34 5.82 -8.97 2.82
N ALA A 35 4.94 -7.96 2.75
CA ALA A 35 4.52 -7.20 3.93
C ALA A 35 3.87 -8.10 5.00
N VAL A 36 2.99 -9.02 4.59
CA VAL A 36 2.38 -10.00 5.51
C VAL A 36 3.44 -10.92 6.11
N LYS A 37 4.39 -11.43 5.30
CA LYS A 37 5.51 -12.26 5.78
C LYS A 37 6.40 -11.52 6.78
N LEU A 38 6.54 -10.19 6.65
CA LEU A 38 7.30 -9.33 7.56
C LEU A 38 6.52 -8.93 8.82
N GLY A 39 5.27 -9.37 8.98
CA GLY A 39 4.48 -9.15 10.19
C GLY A 39 3.56 -7.92 10.16
N ALA A 40 3.32 -7.33 8.98
CA ALA A 40 2.29 -6.30 8.85
C ALA A 40 0.91 -6.86 9.20
N THR A 41 0.12 -6.11 9.97
CA THR A 41 -1.26 -6.48 10.34
C THR A 41 -2.30 -5.63 9.63
N GLY A 42 -1.86 -4.71 8.77
CA GLY A 42 -2.68 -3.94 7.86
C GLY A 42 -1.89 -3.66 6.58
N LEU A 43 -2.57 -3.68 5.45
CA LEU A 43 -2.01 -3.27 4.17
C LEU A 43 -2.60 -1.90 3.83
N GLU A 44 -1.74 -0.99 3.39
CA GLU A 44 -2.15 0.28 2.81
C GLU A 44 -1.77 0.28 1.32
N THR A 45 -2.59 0.93 0.51
CA THR A 45 -2.42 1.01 -0.94
C THR A 45 -3.14 2.24 -1.49
N ASP A 46 -2.76 2.64 -2.70
CA ASP A 46 -3.33 3.76 -3.44
C ASP A 46 -4.21 3.21 -4.57
N ALA A 47 -5.53 3.35 -4.45
CA ALA A 47 -6.48 2.87 -5.46
C ALA A 47 -6.98 4.02 -6.36
N TRP A 48 -6.88 3.81 -7.66
CA TRP A 48 -7.32 4.75 -8.70
C TRP A 48 -8.24 4.05 -9.70
N CYS A 49 -9.03 4.82 -10.44
CA CYS A 49 -9.83 4.29 -11.53
C CYS A 49 -9.21 4.66 -12.87
N THR A 50 -9.14 3.69 -13.77
CA THR A 50 -8.84 3.89 -15.19
C THR A 50 -10.00 4.61 -15.89
N ARG A 51 -9.78 5.06 -17.13
CA ARG A 51 -10.82 5.74 -17.94
C ARG A 51 -12.02 4.83 -18.23
N ASP A 52 -11.77 3.54 -18.37
CA ASP A 52 -12.77 2.48 -18.57
C ASP A 52 -13.39 1.99 -17.26
N GLY A 53 -13.03 2.57 -16.12
CA GLY A 53 -13.69 2.34 -14.83
C GLY A 53 -13.11 1.20 -14.00
N GLU A 54 -12.06 0.54 -14.49
CA GLU A 54 -11.35 -0.51 -13.76
C GLU A 54 -10.50 0.09 -12.63
N VAL A 55 -10.55 -0.52 -11.45
CA VAL A 55 -9.73 -0.12 -10.31
C VAL A 55 -8.32 -0.69 -10.47
N VAL A 56 -7.33 0.18 -10.31
CA VAL A 56 -5.91 -0.14 -10.35
C VAL A 56 -5.21 0.36 -9.10
N LEU A 57 -4.09 -0.25 -8.76
CA LEU A 57 -3.25 0.18 -7.64
C LEU A 57 -2.04 0.92 -8.20
N ASP A 58 -1.98 2.22 -7.94
CA ASP A 58 -0.92 3.11 -8.41
C ASP A 58 -0.90 4.39 -7.58
N HIS A 59 0.27 4.96 -7.34
CA HIS A 59 0.39 6.19 -6.57
C HIS A 59 0.58 7.45 -7.43
N ASP A 60 1.35 7.35 -8.52
CA ASP A 60 1.88 8.53 -9.21
C ASP A 60 1.04 8.97 -10.43
N GLY A 61 0.15 8.10 -10.91
CA GLY A 61 -0.58 8.23 -12.18
C GLY A 61 0.35 8.22 -13.41
N ARG A 62 1.60 7.75 -13.26
CA ARG A 62 2.64 7.86 -14.29
C ARG A 62 3.29 6.51 -14.57
N HIS A 63 2.69 5.77 -15.49
CA HIS A 63 3.32 4.58 -16.04
C HIS A 63 4.14 4.95 -17.27
N ARG A 64 5.45 4.70 -17.23
CA ARG A 64 6.23 4.66 -18.48
C ARG A 64 5.70 3.48 -19.26
N LEU A 65 5.12 3.74 -20.44
CA LEU A 65 4.87 2.70 -21.41
C LEU A 65 6.22 2.08 -21.74
N PHE A 66 6.52 0.91 -21.18
CA PHE A 66 7.61 0.12 -21.71
C PHE A 66 7.22 -0.24 -23.15
N PRO A 67 8.04 0.12 -24.16
CA PRO A 67 7.80 -0.40 -25.50
C PRO A 67 7.84 -1.92 -25.39
N ARG A 68 6.78 -2.56 -25.91
CA ARG A 68 6.70 -4.01 -25.99
C ARG A 68 7.92 -4.60 -26.70
#